data_AF-A0A4V6DB77-F1
#
_entry.id   AF-A0A4V6DB77-F1
#
_cell.length_a   1.000
_cell.length_b   1.000
_cell.length_c   1.000
_cell.angle_alpha   90.00
_cell.angle_beta   90.00
_cell.angle_gamma   90.00
#
_symmetry.space_group_name_H-M   'P 1'
#
loop_
_entity.id
_entity.type
_entity.pdbx_description
1 polymer ?
#
loop_
_entity_poly.entity_id
_entity_poly.type
_entity_poly.pdbx_seq_one_letter_code
_entity_poly.pdbx_strand_id
1 'polypeptide(L)'
;MEPINQSREVEEVYSVWALPSELARGRLCRLMAGLRAAHGGPTFEPHVTVVGAIRLRWSVAVEALHHAAAADVRPYTANIVSDRQGFYHCGGLLLELTPEVMTASDHCCGHFSYERPISYVSHVSLIYGDRTEEQDGTAMEKIEELDKDIRELQFEILDIVL
;
A
#
# COMPACT_ATOMS: atom_id res chain seq x y z
N MET A 1 27.57 33.35 -21.65
CA MET A 1 26.49 32.35 -21.72
C MET A 1 26.89 31.27 -20.73
N GLU A 2 26.38 31.35 -19.50
CA GLU A 2 26.66 30.34 -18.48
C GLU A 2 26.00 29.01 -18.88
N PRO A 3 26.64 27.87 -18.64
CA PRO A 3 25.99 26.59 -18.87
C PRO A 3 24.86 26.45 -17.85
N ILE A 4 23.64 26.33 -18.35
CA ILE A 4 22.49 25.91 -17.55
C ILE A 4 22.87 24.57 -16.94
N ASN A 5 23.03 24.54 -15.63
CA ASN A 5 23.23 23.32 -14.87
C ASN A 5 21.94 22.49 -14.99
N GLN A 6 21.81 21.74 -16.08
CA GLN A 6 20.88 20.63 -16.17
C GLN A 6 21.43 19.57 -15.23
N SER A 7 21.08 19.67 -13.95
CA SER A 7 21.14 18.54 -13.04
C SER A 7 20.42 17.40 -13.74
N ARG A 8 21.18 16.41 -14.24
CA ARG A 8 20.61 15.17 -14.75
C ARG A 8 19.77 14.61 -13.61
N GLU A 9 18.44 14.69 -13.72
CA GLU A 9 17.57 13.96 -12.81
C GLU A 9 17.95 12.49 -12.93
N VAL A 10 18.54 11.96 -11.85
CA VAL A 10 18.90 10.55 -11.74
C VAL A 10 17.61 9.78 -11.55
N GLU A 11 17.53 8.58 -12.13
CA GLU A 11 16.40 7.71 -11.87
C GLU A 11 16.45 7.18 -10.43
N GLU A 12 15.33 7.33 -9.74
CA GLU A 12 15.09 6.81 -8.40
C GLU A 12 14.01 5.74 -8.46
N VAL A 13 13.87 4.97 -7.38
CA VAL A 13 12.83 3.95 -7.26
C VAL A 13 11.64 4.57 -6.55
N TYR A 14 10.48 4.55 -7.20
CA TYR A 14 9.21 5.00 -6.65
C TYR A 14 8.26 3.81 -6.50
N SER A 15 7.24 3.97 -5.66
CA SER A 15 6.04 3.13 -5.66
C SER A 15 4.84 4.05 -5.72
N VAL A 16 3.65 3.52 -5.99
CA VAL A 16 2.42 4.32 -5.87
C VAL A 16 1.51 3.65 -4.87
N TRP A 17 1.04 4.45 -3.92
CA TRP A 17 0.29 4.01 -2.76
C TRP A 17 -1.10 4.62 -2.77
N ALA A 18 -2.11 3.77 -2.70
CA ALA A 18 -3.48 4.14 -2.40
C ALA A 18 -3.65 4.32 -0.89
N LEU A 19 -4.24 5.45 -0.50
CA LEU A 19 -4.40 5.86 0.88
C LEU A 19 -5.81 5.53 1.40
N PRO A 20 -5.93 4.78 2.51
CA PRO A 20 -7.21 4.61 3.20
C PRO A 20 -7.81 5.94 3.67
N SER A 21 -9.13 5.93 3.88
CA SER A 21 -9.84 7.05 4.50
C SER A 21 -9.26 7.38 5.88
N GLU A 22 -9.39 8.64 6.31
CA GLU A 22 -8.75 9.12 7.54
C GLU A 22 -9.16 8.29 8.78
N LEU A 23 -10.43 7.88 8.85
CA LEU A 23 -10.94 7.00 9.91
C LEU A 23 -10.22 5.63 9.90
N ALA A 24 -10.09 5.03 8.71
CA ALA A 24 -9.41 3.74 8.54
C ALA A 24 -7.91 3.86 8.83
N ARG A 25 -7.24 4.91 8.33
CA ARG A 25 -5.82 5.17 8.67
C ARG A 25 -5.64 5.31 10.18
N GLY A 26 -6.52 6.03 10.87
CA GLY A 26 -6.45 6.17 12.33
C GLY A 26 -6.54 4.82 13.06
N ARG A 27 -7.43 3.93 12.62
CA ARG A 27 -7.56 2.56 13.15
C ARG A 27 -6.31 1.72 12.86
N LEU A 28 -5.86 1.69 11.61
CA LEU A 28 -4.68 0.96 11.17
C LEU A 28 -3.41 1.45 11.87
N CYS A 29 -3.20 2.77 12.01
CA CYS A 29 -2.07 3.33 12.74
C CYS A 29 -1.99 2.85 14.19
N ARG A 30 -3.14 2.76 14.89
CA ARG A 30 -3.17 2.23 16.27
C ARG A 30 -2.79 0.76 16.31
N LEU A 31 -3.33 -0.04 15.39
CA LEU A 31 -3.00 -1.46 15.27
C LEU A 31 -1.50 -1.66 14.98
N MET A 32 -0.96 -0.95 13.98
CA MET A 32 0.46 -0.98 13.60
C MET A 32 1.37 -0.54 14.75
N ALA A 33 0.97 0.47 15.53
CA ALA A 33 1.72 0.90 16.70
C ALA A 33 1.76 -0.16 17.80
N GLY A 34 0.63 -0.83 18.08
CA GLY A 34 0.56 -1.94 19.03
C GLY A 34 1.41 -3.14 18.61
N LEU A 35 1.38 -3.50 17.32
CA LEU A 35 2.22 -4.58 16.78
C LEU A 35 3.70 -4.26 16.88
N ARG A 36 4.09 -3.04 16.51
CA ARG A 36 5.48 -2.60 16.61
C ARG A 36 5.96 -2.56 18.06
N ALA A 37 5.12 -2.17 19.00
CA ALA A 37 5.46 -2.22 20.42
C ALA A 37 5.72 -3.66 20.91
N ALA A 38 5.00 -4.65 20.37
CA ALA A 38 5.16 -6.06 20.74
C ALA A 38 6.31 -6.76 20.00
N HIS A 39 6.56 -6.43 18.73
CA HIS A 39 7.45 -7.19 17.86
C HIS A 39 8.57 -6.38 17.17
N GLY A 40 8.66 -5.07 17.42
CA GLY A 40 9.61 -4.18 16.75
C GLY A 40 9.23 -3.84 15.31
N GLY A 41 10.20 -3.34 14.53
CA GLY A 41 10.01 -2.94 13.14
C GLY A 41 9.91 -1.43 12.92
N PRO A 42 9.98 -0.96 11.65
CA PRO A 42 9.94 0.45 11.32
C PRO A 42 8.52 1.04 11.46
N THR A 43 8.46 2.37 11.53
CA THR A 43 7.21 3.11 11.37
C THR A 43 7.00 3.44 9.91
N PHE A 44 5.79 3.27 9.41
CA PHE A 44 5.36 3.64 8.06
C PHE A 44 3.86 3.97 8.08
N GLU A 45 3.38 4.66 7.05
CA GLU A 45 1.96 5.00 6.91
C GLU A 45 1.16 3.82 6.36
N PRO A 46 -0.09 3.60 6.80
CA PRO A 46 -0.94 2.57 6.23
C PRO A 46 -1.29 2.89 4.77
N HIS A 47 -0.96 1.98 3.87
CA HIS A 47 -1.17 2.14 2.44
C HIS A 47 -1.47 0.80 1.76
N VAL A 48 -2.02 0.88 0.54
CA VAL A 48 -2.16 -0.24 -0.40
C VAL A 48 -1.27 0.06 -1.60
N THR A 49 -0.32 -0.81 -1.91
CA THR A 49 0.55 -0.59 -3.08
C THR A 49 -0.23 -0.86 -4.37
N VAL A 50 -0.40 0.14 -5.22
CA VAL A 50 -1.07 0.01 -6.54
C VAL A 50 -0.09 -0.09 -7.70
N VAL A 51 1.11 0.48 -7.54
CA VAL A 51 2.28 0.32 -8.44
C VAL A 51 3.48 0.00 -7.57
N GLY A 52 4.18 -1.10 -7.90
CA GLY A 52 5.36 -1.52 -7.16
C GLY A 52 6.61 -0.70 -7.50
N ALA A 53 7.75 -1.13 -6.97
CA ALA A 53 9.05 -0.50 -7.20
C ALA A 53 9.35 -0.31 -8.70
N ILE A 54 9.31 0.95 -9.17
CA ILE A 54 9.58 1.34 -10.55
C ILE A 54 10.68 2.41 -10.60
N ARG A 55 11.62 2.28 -11.54
CA ARG A 55 12.68 3.27 -11.75
C ARG A 55 12.22 4.35 -12.73
N LEU A 56 12.15 5.59 -12.26
CA LEU A 56 11.75 6.74 -13.07
C LEU A 56 12.59 7.96 -12.71
N ARG A 57 12.62 8.95 -13.61
CA ARG A 57 13.04 10.30 -13.25
C ARG A 57 11.92 10.99 -12.48
N TRP A 58 12.26 11.83 -11.51
CA TRP A 58 11.30 12.55 -10.67
C TRP A 58 10.22 13.26 -11.50
N SER A 59 10.61 14.02 -12.53
CA SER A 59 9.67 14.71 -13.42
C SER A 59 8.64 13.78 -14.07
N VAL A 60 9.08 12.59 -14.51
CA VAL A 60 8.22 11.58 -15.13
C VAL A 60 7.28 10.95 -14.11
N ALA A 61 7.79 10.65 -12.90
CA ALA A 61 6.99 10.07 -11.82
C ALA A 61 5.85 11.02 -11.41
N VAL A 62 6.16 12.30 -11.20
CA VAL A 62 5.17 13.33 -10.83
C VAL A 62 4.14 13.55 -11.93
N GLU A 63 4.57 13.61 -13.20
CA GLU A 63 3.67 13.74 -14.34
C GLU A 63 2.72 12.54 -14.43
N ALA A 64 3.24 11.31 -14.28
CA ALA A 64 2.42 10.10 -14.26
C ALA A 64 1.42 10.09 -13.09
N LEU A 65 1.83 10.52 -11.89
CA LEU A 65 0.93 10.64 -10.73
C LEU A 65 -0.19 11.64 -11.00
N HIS A 66 0.14 12.82 -11.52
CA HIS A 66 -0.84 13.85 -11.85
C HIS A 66 -1.86 13.35 -12.88
N HIS A 67 -1.41 12.66 -13.94
CA HIS A 67 -2.31 12.09 -14.92
C HIS A 67 -3.18 10.97 -14.34
N ALA A 68 -2.61 10.09 -13.52
CA ALA A 68 -3.36 9.04 -12.86
C ALA A 68 -4.46 9.61 -11.94
N ALA A 69 -4.13 10.63 -11.14
CA ALA A 69 -5.06 11.29 -10.23
C ALA A 69 -6.13 12.12 -10.96
N ALA A 70 -5.78 12.77 -12.07
CA ALA A 70 -6.71 13.61 -12.83
C ALA A 70 -7.74 12.81 -13.64
N ALA A 71 -7.52 11.53 -13.89
CA ALA A 71 -8.35 10.69 -14.75
C ALA A 71 -9.64 10.15 -14.08
N ASP A 72 -10.15 10.84 -13.05
CA ASP A 72 -11.40 10.51 -12.34
C ASP A 72 -11.38 9.12 -11.67
N VAL A 73 -10.25 8.75 -11.04
CA VAL A 73 -10.21 7.58 -10.13
C VAL A 73 -11.11 7.90 -8.96
N ARG A 74 -12.35 7.42 -9.02
CA ARG A 74 -13.32 7.63 -7.96
C ARG A 74 -12.85 6.91 -6.70
N PRO A 75 -13.12 7.48 -5.52
CA PRO A 75 -13.01 6.73 -4.29
C PRO A 75 -13.69 5.38 -4.44
N TYR A 76 -13.00 4.33 -4.01
CA TYR A 76 -13.50 2.97 -4.08
C TYR A 76 -13.40 2.30 -2.73
N THR A 77 -14.26 1.33 -2.52
CA THR A 77 -14.30 0.58 -1.27
C THR A 77 -13.35 -0.62 -1.34
N ALA A 78 -12.55 -0.80 -0.29
CA ALA A 78 -11.72 -1.96 -0.05
C ALA A 78 -12.23 -2.72 1.18
N ASN A 79 -12.27 -4.05 1.08
CA ASN A 79 -12.68 -4.95 2.15
C ASN A 79 -11.50 -5.85 2.54
N ILE A 80 -11.33 -6.15 3.82
CA ILE A 80 -10.40 -7.20 4.24
C ILE A 80 -10.98 -8.57 3.84
N VAL A 81 -10.13 -9.47 3.34
CA VAL A 81 -10.52 -10.87 3.06
C VAL A 81 -10.90 -11.55 4.37
N SER A 82 -12.12 -12.10 4.42
CA SER A 82 -12.73 -12.65 5.64
C SER A 82 -12.22 -14.04 6.07
N ASP A 83 -11.58 -14.79 5.17
CA ASP A 83 -11.14 -16.16 5.45
C ASP A 83 -9.81 -16.24 6.23
N ARG A 84 -9.44 -17.43 6.71
CA ARG A 84 -8.17 -17.66 7.43
C ARG A 84 -6.91 -17.42 6.57
N GLN A 85 -7.06 -17.14 5.27
CA GLN A 85 -5.97 -16.77 4.36
C GLN A 85 -5.80 -15.24 4.25
N GLY A 86 -6.65 -14.44 4.92
CA GLY A 86 -6.59 -12.97 4.93
C GLY A 86 -5.32 -12.35 5.51
N PHE A 87 -4.35 -13.16 5.95
CA PHE A 87 -3.02 -12.71 6.33
C PHE A 87 -2.04 -12.96 5.20
N TYR A 88 -1.44 -11.87 4.69
CA TYR A 88 -0.26 -11.99 3.86
C TYR A 88 0.91 -12.43 4.75
N HIS A 89 1.69 -13.42 4.31
CA HIS A 89 2.79 -14.09 5.02
C HIS A 89 3.93 -13.19 5.56
N CYS A 90 3.73 -11.87 5.60
CA CYS A 90 4.67 -10.91 6.14
C CYS A 90 3.99 -9.91 7.11
N GLY A 91 2.86 -10.28 7.71
CA GLY A 91 2.15 -9.42 8.68
C GLY A 91 1.36 -8.29 8.03
N GLY A 92 0.55 -8.62 7.02
CA GLY A 92 -0.41 -7.70 6.39
C GLY A 92 -1.81 -8.29 6.28
N LEU A 93 -2.78 -7.44 5.99
CA LEU A 93 -4.18 -7.83 5.72
C LEU A 93 -4.43 -7.85 4.21
N LEU A 94 -4.89 -8.98 3.67
CA LEU A 94 -5.30 -9.06 2.28
C LEU A 94 -6.60 -8.31 2.05
N LEU A 95 -6.70 -7.67 0.90
CA LEU A 95 -7.92 -7.02 0.43
C LEU A 95 -8.60 -7.88 -0.63
N GLU A 96 -9.92 -7.88 -0.61
CA GLU A 96 -10.72 -8.50 -1.67
C GLU A 96 -10.38 -7.84 -3.02
N LEU A 97 -10.12 -8.67 -4.04
CA LEU A 97 -9.84 -8.21 -5.40
C LEU A 97 -11.16 -7.91 -6.14
N THR A 98 -11.89 -6.90 -5.68
CA THR A 98 -13.07 -6.41 -6.39
C THR A 98 -12.68 -5.78 -7.74
N PRO A 99 -13.62 -5.65 -8.70
CA PRO A 99 -13.35 -4.96 -9.96
C PRO A 99 -12.78 -3.55 -9.79
N GLU A 100 -13.22 -2.82 -8.77
CA GLU A 100 -12.75 -1.46 -8.47
C GLU A 100 -11.29 -1.46 -8.00
N VAL A 101 -10.93 -2.38 -7.09
CA VAL A 101 -9.54 -2.55 -6.60
C VAL A 101 -8.59 -2.91 -7.74
N MET A 102 -9.00 -3.82 -8.63
CA MET A 102 -8.23 -4.21 -9.80
C MET A 102 -8.09 -3.06 -10.80
N THR A 103 -9.20 -2.39 -11.11
CA THR A 103 -9.24 -1.26 -12.04
C THR A 103 -8.35 -0.11 -11.58
N ALA A 104 -8.36 0.22 -10.28
CA ALA A 104 -7.51 1.25 -9.71
C ALA A 104 -6.02 0.93 -9.89
N SER A 105 -5.62 -0.32 -9.63
CA SER A 105 -4.23 -0.74 -9.85
C SER A 105 -3.87 -0.76 -11.34
N ASP A 106 -4.70 -1.31 -12.21
CA ASP A 106 -4.46 -1.35 -13.66
C ASP A 106 -4.36 0.06 -14.27
N HIS A 107 -5.23 0.96 -13.83
CA HIS A 107 -5.21 2.38 -14.20
C HIS A 107 -3.87 3.03 -13.85
N CYS A 108 -3.41 2.87 -12.59
CA CYS A 108 -2.11 3.40 -12.18
C CYS A 108 -0.96 2.73 -12.96
N CYS A 109 -1.01 1.42 -13.18
CA CYS A 109 0.02 0.71 -13.95
C CYS A 109 0.12 1.25 -15.39
N GLY A 110 -1.00 1.56 -16.04
CA GLY A 110 -1.03 2.15 -17.37
C GLY A 110 -0.34 3.52 -17.42
N HIS A 111 -0.62 4.41 -16.47
CA HIS A 111 0.01 5.73 -16.40
C HIS A 111 1.51 5.68 -16.10
N PHE A 112 1.92 4.72 -15.27
CA PHE A 112 3.33 4.53 -14.89
C PHE A 112 4.10 3.63 -15.85
N SER A 113 3.46 3.08 -16.90
CA SER A 113 4.04 2.04 -17.76
C SER A 113 4.64 0.88 -16.96
N TYR A 114 3.99 0.52 -15.85
CA TYR A 114 4.45 -0.51 -14.93
C TYR A 114 3.93 -1.89 -15.36
N GLU A 115 4.85 -2.79 -15.65
CA GLU A 115 4.56 -4.20 -15.89
C GLU A 115 4.71 -4.98 -14.60
N ARG A 116 3.62 -5.60 -14.13
CA ARG A 116 3.67 -6.39 -12.91
C ARG A 116 4.49 -7.66 -13.15
N PRO A 117 5.51 -7.95 -12.31
CA PRO A 117 6.28 -9.19 -12.45
C PRO A 117 5.50 -10.43 -11.99
N ILE A 118 4.46 -10.23 -11.17
CA ILE A 118 3.58 -11.26 -10.61
C ILE A 118 2.13 -10.76 -10.59
N SER A 119 1.18 -11.68 -10.36
CA SER A 119 -0.23 -11.32 -10.15
C SER A 119 -0.38 -10.31 -9.01
N TYR A 120 -1.32 -9.38 -9.16
CA TYR A 120 -1.56 -8.35 -8.16
C TYR A 120 -2.09 -8.96 -6.85
N VAL A 121 -1.42 -8.63 -5.75
CA VAL A 121 -1.82 -9.02 -4.38
C VAL A 121 -2.13 -7.75 -3.61
N SER A 122 -3.41 -7.38 -3.56
CA SER A 122 -3.88 -6.20 -2.84
C SER A 122 -3.84 -6.47 -1.34
N HIS A 123 -3.07 -5.68 -0.59
CA HIS A 123 -2.93 -5.84 0.85
C HIS A 123 -2.51 -4.52 1.53
N VAL A 124 -2.75 -4.45 2.84
CA VAL A 124 -2.21 -3.42 3.74
C VAL A 124 -1.19 -4.10 4.65
N SER A 125 0.09 -3.74 4.52
CA SER A 125 1.13 -4.20 5.45
C SER A 125 0.90 -3.57 6.83
N LEU A 126 1.01 -4.35 7.91
CA LEU A 126 0.86 -3.85 9.28
C LEU A 126 2.19 -3.80 10.03
N ILE A 127 3.18 -4.59 9.59
CA ILE A 127 4.52 -4.63 10.15
C ILE A 127 5.52 -5.01 9.05
N TYR A 128 6.75 -4.53 9.16
CA TYR A 128 7.87 -4.94 8.31
C TYR A 128 9.04 -5.45 9.17
N GLY A 129 9.83 -6.34 8.59
CA GLY A 129 11.04 -6.90 9.19
C GLY A 129 11.19 -8.37 8.85
N ASP A 130 12.40 -8.89 8.99
CA ASP A 130 12.66 -10.32 8.84
C ASP A 130 12.03 -11.06 10.03
N ARG A 131 11.18 -12.04 9.74
CA ARG A 131 10.42 -12.80 10.75
C ARG A 131 10.46 -14.28 10.44
N THR A 132 10.49 -15.08 11.50
CA THR A 132 10.25 -16.53 11.41
C THR A 132 8.75 -16.80 11.35
N GLU A 133 8.35 -17.99 10.90
CA GLU A 133 6.96 -18.43 10.88
C GLU A 133 6.30 -18.37 12.29
N GLU A 134 7.06 -18.67 13.35
CA GLU A 134 6.62 -18.51 14.73
C GLU A 134 6.35 -17.04 15.08
N GLN A 135 7.25 -16.13 14.67
CA GLN A 135 7.06 -14.70 14.88
C GLN A 135 5.85 -14.17 14.10
N ASP A 136 5.57 -14.70 12.92
CA ASP A 136 4.37 -14.33 12.16
C ASP A 136 3.09 -14.84 12.84
N GLY A 137 3.10 -16.08 13.35
CA GLY A 137 1.99 -16.61 14.14
C GLY A 137 1.65 -15.75 15.35
N THR A 138 2.66 -15.37 16.14
CA THR A 138 2.46 -14.49 17.31
C THR A 138 2.01 -13.07 16.93
N ALA A 139 2.44 -12.55 15.77
CA ALA A 139 1.95 -11.26 15.27
C ALA A 139 0.48 -11.33 14.89
N MET A 140 0.05 -12.41 14.24
CA MET A 140 -1.35 -12.62 13.86
C MET A 140 -2.25 -12.72 15.09
N GLU A 141 -1.84 -13.46 16.12
CA GLU A 141 -2.56 -13.51 17.40
C GLU A 141 -2.65 -12.11 18.03
N LYS A 142 -1.56 -11.34 17.97
CA LYS A 142 -1.53 -9.97 18.50
C LYS A 142 -2.44 -9.02 17.73
N ILE A 143 -2.58 -9.18 16.41
CA ILE A 143 -3.52 -8.40 15.59
C ILE A 143 -4.95 -8.60 16.11
N GLU A 144 -5.36 -9.85 16.31
CA GLU A 144 -6.71 -10.18 16.79
C GLU A 144 -6.95 -9.72 18.23
N GLU A 145 -5.91 -9.76 19.08
CA GLU A 145 -5.99 -9.22 20.44
C GLU A 145 -6.21 -7.69 20.45
N LEU A 146 -5.48 -6.97 19.59
CA LEU A 146 -5.52 -5.51 19.51
C LEU A 146 -6.78 -4.99 18.82
N ASP A 147 -7.29 -5.72 17.82
CA ASP A 147 -8.46 -5.33 17.05
C ASP A 147 -9.22 -6.57 16.52
N LYS A 148 -10.18 -7.05 17.33
CA LYS A 148 -10.95 -8.27 17.04
C LYS A 148 -11.79 -8.18 15.77
N ASP A 149 -12.24 -6.98 15.44
CA ASP A 149 -13.16 -6.74 14.33
C ASP A 149 -12.40 -6.21 13.10
N ILE A 150 -11.07 -6.34 13.07
CA ILE A 150 -10.24 -5.81 11.97
C ILE A 150 -10.57 -6.47 10.64
N ARG A 151 -10.99 -7.74 10.65
CA ARG A 151 -11.38 -8.49 9.46
C ARG A 151 -12.71 -8.04 8.87
N GLU A 152 -13.51 -7.32 9.64
CA GLU A 152 -14.76 -6.71 9.19
C GLU A 152 -14.54 -5.27 8.72
N LEU A 153 -13.29 -4.79 8.75
CA LEU A 153 -12.97 -3.45 8.31
C LEU A 153 -13.21 -3.31 6.80
N GLN A 154 -14.15 -2.43 6.48
CA GLN A 154 -14.37 -1.88 5.17
C GLN A 154 -13.97 -0.41 5.20
N PHE A 155 -13.27 0.05 4.16
CA PHE A 155 -12.84 1.44 4.07
C PHE A 155 -12.76 1.94 2.64
N GLU A 156 -12.91 3.25 2.47
CA GLU A 156 -12.67 3.89 1.19
C GLU A 156 -11.18 4.16 1.00
N ILE A 157 -10.71 3.98 -0.24
CA ILE A 157 -9.48 4.58 -0.74
C ILE A 157 -9.83 5.94 -1.32
N LEU A 158 -9.11 6.98 -0.90
CA LEU A 158 -9.44 8.36 -1.25
C LEU A 158 -8.44 9.00 -2.22
N ASP A 159 -7.16 8.67 -2.07
CA ASP A 159 -6.07 9.33 -2.80
C ASP A 159 -4.97 8.34 -3.18
N ILE A 160 -4.13 8.74 -4.13
CA ILE A 160 -2.90 8.05 -4.49
C ILE A 160 -1.69 8.98 -4.31
N VAL A 161 -0.56 8.42 -3.88
CA VAL A 161 0.71 9.16 -3.66
C VAL A 161 1.90 8.37 -4.19
N LEU A 162 3.01 9.09 -4.44
CA LEU A 162 4.33 8.56 -4.81
C LEU A 162 5.18 8.22 -3.57
#